data_AF-A0AAV7B6J8-F1
#
_entry.id   AF-A0AAV7B6J8-F1
#
_cell.length_a   1.000
_cell.length_b   1.000
_cell.length_c   1.000
_cell.angle_alpha   90.00
_cell.angle_beta   90.00
_cell.angle_gamma   90.00
#
_symmetry.space_group_name_H-M   'P 1'
#
loop_
_entity.id
_entity.type
_entity.pdbx_description
1 polymer ?
#
loop_
_entity_poly.entity_id
_entity_poly.type
_entity_poly.pdbx_seq_one_letter_code
_entity_poly.pdbx_strand_id
1 'polypeptide(L)'
;MPHRSIHWFRKGLRLHDNPALLAAMKDCEELHPIFILDPWFPRNMKVSVNRWRFLIEALKDLDENLKMINSRVIAENNGKPPLTYVRLQTVLASIGPPKRPCSAPTKENMKDCRTPWKGSYEEIYGIPTLEELGQDPTKLGPHLYPGGESEALRRLDLNMKRTAWVCNFKKPETEPNSLTPSTTVLSPYMKFGCLSTRTFYWRLAEIYHGKKHSSPPVSLHGQLLWREFFYTAGAGIPNFNKMEGNSVCVQVDWDENKDYLEAWREARTGYPFIDAIMTQLRTEGWIHHLARHAVACFLTRGDLWISWEEGQKVFEELLLDADWSLNAGNWQWLSASAFFHQFFRVYSPVAFGKKTDKNGDYIKKYLPILKKFPPEYIYEPWKSPRSVQERAGCIIGKDYPKPIVEHETVSKHNIQRMKAAYARRSGTSGEQAPKSPSNKKGVKRKAPSVADLFKKK
;
A
#
# COMPACT_ATOMS: atom_id res chain seq x y z
N MET A 1 -18.71 -7.83 -40.68
CA MET A 1 -17.30 -7.47 -41.00
C MET A 1 -16.51 -7.57 -39.71
N PRO A 2 -15.24 -7.98 -39.73
CA PRO A 2 -14.38 -7.83 -38.56
C PRO A 2 -14.22 -6.34 -38.25
N HIS A 3 -13.93 -6.00 -37.00
CA HIS A 3 -13.91 -4.60 -36.54
C HIS A 3 -12.52 -4.17 -36.10
N ARG A 4 -12.33 -2.86 -35.92
CA ARG A 4 -11.07 -2.28 -35.44
C ARG A 4 -11.29 -1.76 -34.04
N SER A 5 -10.43 -2.19 -33.11
CA SER A 5 -10.62 -2.00 -31.68
C SER A 5 -9.50 -1.17 -31.08
N ILE A 6 -9.87 -0.22 -30.23
CA ILE A 6 -8.93 0.47 -29.35
C ILE A 6 -9.06 -0.13 -27.95
N HIS A 7 -7.97 -0.67 -27.40
CA HIS A 7 -7.93 -1.10 -25.99
C HIS A 7 -7.15 -0.06 -25.18
N TRP A 8 -7.87 0.75 -24.40
CA TRP A 8 -7.27 1.80 -23.58
C TRP A 8 -6.83 1.27 -22.21
N PHE A 9 -5.52 1.08 -22.04
CA PHE A 9 -4.88 0.83 -20.76
C PHE A 9 -4.93 2.09 -19.87
N ARG A 10 -5.35 1.91 -18.61
CA ARG A 10 -5.45 2.98 -17.58
C ARG A 10 -4.91 2.52 -16.22
N LYS A 11 -5.29 1.31 -15.84
CA LYS A 11 -4.62 0.41 -14.88
C LYS A 11 -4.51 -0.95 -15.58
N GLY A 12 -3.88 -1.94 -14.96
CA GLY A 12 -3.81 -3.28 -15.54
C GLY A 12 -2.83 -3.34 -16.70
N LEU A 13 -1.65 -2.74 -16.51
CA LEU A 13 -0.53 -2.80 -17.44
C LEU A 13 0.08 -4.21 -17.44
N ARG A 14 -0.68 -5.15 -18.00
CA ARG A 14 -0.36 -6.59 -18.11
C ARG A 14 -1.21 -7.24 -19.21
N LEU A 15 -0.77 -8.41 -19.65
CA LEU A 15 -1.53 -9.24 -20.57
C LEU A 15 -2.36 -10.33 -19.89
N HIS A 16 -1.82 -10.97 -18.86
CA HIS A 16 -2.53 -12.01 -18.12
C HIS A 16 -3.74 -11.42 -17.37
N ASP A 17 -4.84 -12.17 -17.27
CA ASP A 17 -6.03 -11.74 -16.52
C ASP A 17 -6.50 -10.30 -16.85
N ASN A 18 -6.54 -9.95 -18.14
CA ASN A 18 -7.08 -8.68 -18.65
C ASN A 18 -8.33 -8.92 -19.54
N PRO A 19 -9.53 -9.18 -18.96
CA PRO A 19 -10.73 -9.53 -19.73
C PRO A 19 -11.18 -8.47 -20.74
N ALA A 20 -10.86 -7.19 -20.51
CA ALA A 20 -11.21 -6.11 -21.42
C ALA A 20 -10.33 -6.11 -22.68
N LEU A 21 -9.08 -6.54 -22.57
CA LEU A 21 -8.21 -6.81 -23.72
C LEU A 21 -8.73 -8.03 -24.50
N LEU A 22 -9.06 -9.13 -23.80
CA LEU A 22 -9.64 -10.33 -24.45
C LEU A 22 -10.94 -10.03 -25.21
N ALA A 23 -11.78 -9.14 -24.67
CA ALA A 23 -13.03 -8.73 -25.30
C ALA A 23 -12.78 -7.86 -26.55
N ALA A 24 -11.84 -6.90 -26.48
CA ALA A 24 -11.48 -6.03 -27.61
C ALA A 24 -10.84 -6.79 -28.79
N MET A 25 -10.21 -7.94 -28.52
CA MET A 25 -9.58 -8.79 -29.54
C MET A 25 -10.54 -9.79 -30.21
N LYS A 26 -11.75 -9.99 -29.67
CA LYS A 26 -12.72 -10.92 -30.26
C LYS A 26 -13.28 -10.32 -31.55
N ASP A 27 -13.25 -11.06 -32.66
CA ASP A 27 -13.80 -10.65 -33.97
C ASP A 27 -13.17 -9.34 -34.54
N CYS A 28 -11.93 -9.05 -34.11
CA CYS A 28 -11.17 -7.83 -34.41
C CYS A 28 -10.10 -8.07 -35.49
N GLU A 29 -9.98 -7.16 -36.46
CA GLU A 29 -8.97 -7.15 -37.54
C GLU A 29 -7.71 -6.38 -37.13
N GLU A 30 -7.88 -5.15 -36.61
CA GLU A 30 -6.79 -4.30 -36.13
C GLU A 30 -7.04 -3.92 -34.67
N LEU A 31 -6.17 -4.37 -33.75
CA LEU A 31 -6.17 -3.91 -32.36
C LEU A 31 -5.13 -2.80 -32.18
N HIS A 32 -5.56 -1.68 -31.64
CA HIS A 32 -4.71 -0.60 -31.15
C HIS A 32 -4.73 -0.58 -29.61
N PRO A 33 -3.78 -1.28 -28.94
CA PRO A 33 -3.55 -1.08 -27.51
C PRO A 33 -2.95 0.32 -27.30
N ILE A 34 -3.66 1.18 -26.57
CA ILE A 34 -3.19 2.55 -26.28
C ILE A 34 -3.10 2.79 -24.79
N PHE A 35 -2.12 3.59 -24.37
CA PHE A 35 -2.11 4.23 -23.06
C PHE A 35 -2.12 5.74 -23.27
N ILE A 36 -3.24 6.38 -22.95
CA ILE A 36 -3.33 7.84 -22.99
C ILE A 36 -2.61 8.39 -21.75
N LEU A 37 -1.36 8.80 -21.96
CA LEU A 37 -0.62 9.60 -21.01
C LEU A 37 -1.01 11.07 -21.20
N ASP A 38 -1.74 11.63 -20.25
CA ASP A 38 -2.03 13.07 -20.21
C ASP A 38 -1.10 13.74 -19.17
N PRO A 39 0.00 14.38 -19.61
CA PRO A 39 0.92 15.06 -18.69
C PRO A 39 0.32 16.31 -18.04
N TRP A 40 -0.84 16.79 -18.51
CA TRP A 40 -1.54 17.97 -17.97
C TRP A 40 -2.67 17.60 -16.98
N PHE A 41 -2.99 16.30 -16.88
CA PHE A 41 -3.96 15.75 -15.94
C PHE A 41 -3.21 14.95 -14.86
N PRO A 42 -2.89 15.53 -13.68
CA PRO A 42 -3.69 16.54 -12.99
C PRO A 42 -2.90 17.77 -12.50
N ARG A 43 -3.42 18.98 -12.74
CA ARG A 43 -2.86 20.24 -12.19
C ARG A 43 -2.81 20.30 -10.64
N ASN A 44 -3.47 19.36 -9.94
CA ASN A 44 -3.63 19.35 -8.49
C ASN A 44 -3.10 18.10 -7.76
N MET A 45 -2.53 17.08 -8.42
CA MET A 45 -1.83 15.98 -7.70
C MET A 45 -0.33 16.07 -7.94
N LYS A 46 0.44 16.25 -6.88
CA LYS A 46 1.88 16.03 -6.91
C LYS A 46 2.13 14.52 -7.01
N VAL A 47 2.90 14.10 -8.01
CA VAL A 47 3.29 12.70 -8.23
C VAL A 47 4.81 12.63 -8.21
N SER A 48 5.39 11.82 -7.33
CA SER A 48 6.85 11.73 -7.22
C SER A 48 7.50 11.11 -8.46
N VAL A 49 8.75 11.50 -8.73
CA VAL A 49 9.57 10.95 -9.82
C VAL A 49 9.68 9.41 -9.77
N ASN A 50 9.66 8.82 -8.57
CA ASN A 50 9.63 7.37 -8.38
C ASN A 50 8.37 6.72 -8.98
N ARG A 51 7.20 7.35 -8.83
CA ARG A 51 5.93 6.88 -9.44
C ARG A 51 5.94 7.04 -10.96
N TRP A 52 6.53 8.11 -11.49
CA TRP A 52 6.72 8.30 -12.94
C TRP A 52 7.65 7.24 -13.54
N ARG A 53 8.82 7.02 -12.94
CA ARG A 53 9.76 5.95 -13.33
C ARG A 53 9.07 4.58 -13.39
N PHE A 54 8.35 4.20 -12.33
CA PHE A 54 7.63 2.92 -12.30
C PHE A 54 6.57 2.80 -13.40
N LEU A 55 5.86 3.89 -13.73
CA LEU A 55 4.88 3.89 -14.81
C LEU A 55 5.54 3.69 -16.18
N ILE A 56 6.60 4.43 -16.49
CA ILE A 56 7.35 4.31 -17.76
C ILE A 56 7.88 2.88 -17.94
N GLU A 57 8.48 2.31 -16.89
CA GLU A 57 8.99 0.93 -16.91
C GLU A 57 7.87 -0.10 -17.09
N ALA A 58 6.71 0.11 -16.46
CA ALA A 58 5.54 -0.75 -16.66
C ALA A 58 4.92 -0.64 -18.06
N LEU A 59 5.07 0.50 -18.74
CA LEU A 59 4.63 0.66 -20.14
C LEU A 59 5.62 0.03 -21.12
N LYS A 60 6.93 0.13 -20.89
CA LYS A 60 7.96 -0.49 -21.73
C LYS A 60 7.85 -2.02 -21.71
N ASP A 61 7.74 -2.61 -20.53
CA ASP A 61 7.54 -4.05 -20.36
C ASP A 61 6.19 -4.52 -20.94
N LEU A 62 5.13 -3.71 -20.89
CA LEU A 62 3.86 -4.03 -21.55
C LEU A 62 3.99 -4.07 -23.08
N ASP A 63 4.73 -3.13 -23.69
CA ASP A 63 5.00 -3.12 -25.13
C ASP A 63 5.87 -4.32 -25.57
N GLU A 64 6.88 -4.68 -24.79
CA GLU A 64 7.68 -5.90 -25.01
C GLU A 64 6.84 -7.18 -24.92
N ASN A 65 5.95 -7.28 -23.91
CA ASN A 65 5.08 -8.44 -23.74
C ASN A 65 3.97 -8.50 -24.81
N LEU A 66 3.41 -7.37 -25.27
CA LEU A 66 2.40 -7.31 -26.33
C LEU A 66 2.88 -7.94 -27.65
N LYS A 67 4.19 -7.89 -27.92
CA LYS A 67 4.82 -8.47 -29.12
C LYS A 67 4.86 -10.00 -29.11
N MET A 68 4.49 -10.67 -28.02
CA MET A 68 4.79 -12.08 -27.82
C MET A 68 3.62 -13.04 -28.12
N ILE A 69 2.55 -13.12 -27.30
CA ILE A 69 1.72 -14.33 -27.10
C ILE A 69 0.17 -13.76 -27.13
N ASN A 70 -0.92 -14.42 -27.67
CA ASN A 70 -2.44 -14.13 -27.67
C ASN A 70 -3.55 -15.22 -27.11
N SER A 71 -4.86 -14.94 -26.79
CA SER A 71 -5.66 -15.56 -25.64
C SER A 71 -7.07 -16.25 -25.78
N ARG A 72 -7.77 -16.62 -24.65
CA ARG A 72 -9.29 -16.56 -24.47
C ARG A 72 -9.92 -16.73 -23.04
N VAL A 73 -11.23 -16.37 -22.94
CA VAL A 73 -12.33 -16.67 -21.93
C VAL A 73 -12.57 -15.74 -20.72
N ILE A 74 -13.78 -15.12 -20.66
CA ILE A 74 -14.79 -15.11 -19.55
C ILE A 74 -15.98 -14.21 -19.98
N ALA A 75 -17.19 -14.76 -20.02
CA ALA A 75 -18.44 -14.05 -20.37
C ALA A 75 -19.46 -14.02 -19.20
N GLU A 76 -18.98 -14.11 -17.96
CA GLU A 76 -19.77 -14.67 -16.86
C GLU A 76 -19.44 -14.07 -15.48
N ASN A 77 -20.09 -12.96 -15.05
CA ASN A 77 -20.69 -12.86 -13.69
C ASN A 77 -21.56 -11.60 -13.50
N ASN A 78 -22.78 -11.74 -12.97
CA ASN A 78 -23.83 -10.71 -12.95
C ASN A 78 -23.78 -9.70 -11.75
N GLY A 79 -22.59 -9.38 -11.20
CA GLY A 79 -22.21 -7.96 -10.98
C GLY A 79 -22.55 -7.11 -9.71
N LYS A 80 -22.66 -7.57 -8.45
CA LYS A 80 -22.83 -6.65 -7.26
C LYS A 80 -22.02 -6.99 -5.97
N PRO A 81 -21.66 -6.03 -5.07
CA PRO A 81 -20.62 -6.24 -4.01
C PRO A 81 -20.98 -5.93 -2.50
N PRO A 82 -20.19 -6.38 -1.47
CA PRO A 82 -20.50 -6.31 0.00
C PRO A 82 -19.60 -5.45 0.96
N LEU A 83 -20.04 -5.15 2.21
CA LEU A 83 -19.52 -4.01 3.04
C LEU A 83 -18.72 -4.22 4.38
N THR A 84 -18.42 -5.40 4.92
CA THR A 84 -17.50 -5.52 6.11
C THR A 84 -16.51 -6.67 5.96
N TYR A 85 -15.31 -6.63 6.58
CA TYR A 85 -14.28 -7.66 6.37
C TYR A 85 -14.76 -9.08 6.76
N VAL A 86 -15.39 -9.24 7.93
CA VAL A 86 -15.95 -10.54 8.34
C VAL A 86 -17.11 -10.97 7.43
N ARG A 87 -17.95 -10.02 6.99
CA ARG A 87 -19.06 -10.31 6.07
C ARG A 87 -18.56 -10.62 4.64
N LEU A 88 -17.45 -10.04 4.22
CA LEU A 88 -16.73 -10.37 2.99
C LEU A 88 -16.17 -11.80 3.07
N GLN A 89 -15.58 -12.21 4.20
CA GLN A 89 -15.18 -13.61 4.39
C GLN A 89 -16.37 -14.58 4.29
N THR A 90 -17.53 -14.24 4.87
CA THR A 90 -18.76 -15.04 4.76
C THR A 90 -19.29 -15.10 3.32
N VAL A 91 -19.31 -13.98 2.61
CA VAL A 91 -19.77 -13.89 1.21
C VAL A 91 -18.82 -14.66 0.28
N LEU A 92 -17.51 -14.53 0.42
CA LEU A 92 -16.54 -15.29 -0.37
C LEU A 92 -16.63 -16.79 -0.13
N ALA A 93 -16.93 -17.23 1.09
CA ALA A 93 -17.18 -18.65 1.38
C ALA A 93 -18.42 -19.21 0.65
N SER A 94 -19.40 -18.36 0.31
CA SER A 94 -20.60 -18.75 -0.45
C SER A 94 -20.45 -18.67 -1.98
N ILE A 95 -19.43 -17.96 -2.48
CA ILE A 95 -19.20 -17.73 -3.92
C ILE A 95 -18.13 -18.68 -4.49
N GLY A 96 -17.31 -19.29 -3.61
CA GLY A 96 -16.16 -20.09 -4.02
C GLY A 96 -14.91 -19.24 -4.34
N PRO A 97 -13.79 -19.87 -4.72
CA PRO A 97 -12.57 -19.14 -5.05
C PRO A 97 -12.77 -18.28 -6.31
N PRO A 98 -12.05 -17.14 -6.45
CA PRO A 98 -12.10 -16.31 -7.65
C PRO A 98 -11.73 -17.14 -8.88
N LYS A 99 -12.31 -16.85 -10.05
CA LYS A 99 -12.00 -17.59 -11.29
C LYS A 99 -10.48 -17.71 -11.50
N ARG A 100 -10.04 -18.88 -12.00
CA ARG A 100 -8.63 -19.10 -12.34
C ARG A 100 -8.17 -18.00 -13.31
N PRO A 101 -6.91 -17.53 -13.23
CA PRO A 101 -6.42 -16.51 -14.15
C PRO A 101 -6.53 -17.08 -15.57
N CYS A 102 -6.97 -16.27 -16.54
CA CYS A 102 -6.78 -16.67 -17.93
C CYS A 102 -5.28 -16.76 -18.19
N SER A 103 -4.87 -17.71 -19.04
CA SER A 103 -3.47 -17.83 -19.45
C SER A 103 -2.97 -16.50 -20.00
N ALA A 104 -1.66 -16.28 -19.87
CA ALA A 104 -1.01 -15.29 -20.71
C ALA A 104 -1.42 -15.61 -22.16
N PRO A 105 -1.89 -14.62 -22.91
CA PRO A 105 -2.23 -14.84 -24.31
C PRO A 105 -0.97 -15.46 -25.02
N THR A 106 -1.01 -16.56 -25.86
CA THR A 106 -0.07 -17.34 -26.81
C THR A 106 0.06 -17.07 -28.35
N LYS A 107 1.26 -17.22 -28.95
CA LYS A 107 1.62 -16.85 -30.36
C LYS A 107 0.59 -17.29 -31.42
N GLU A 108 0.07 -18.52 -31.30
CA GLU A 108 -0.88 -19.11 -32.25
C GLU A 108 -2.17 -18.28 -32.40
N ASN A 109 -2.69 -17.75 -31.29
CA ASN A 109 -3.90 -16.94 -31.29
C ASN A 109 -3.65 -15.52 -31.88
N MET A 110 -2.41 -15.15 -32.16
CA MET A 110 -1.97 -13.83 -32.65
C MET A 110 -1.71 -13.86 -34.17
N LYS A 111 -1.73 -15.04 -34.80
CA LYS A 111 -1.29 -15.28 -36.19
C LYS A 111 -2.02 -14.44 -37.25
N ASP A 112 -3.29 -14.14 -37.00
CA ASP A 112 -4.17 -13.37 -37.89
C ASP A 112 -4.24 -11.88 -37.50
N CYS A 113 -3.54 -11.46 -36.43
CA CYS A 113 -3.48 -10.08 -35.94
C CYS A 113 -2.11 -9.47 -36.24
N ARG A 114 -2.08 -8.23 -36.74
CA ARG A 114 -0.83 -7.48 -36.95
C ARG A 114 -0.98 -6.07 -36.40
N THR A 115 0.03 -5.59 -35.68
CA THR A 115 0.15 -4.16 -35.36
C THR A 115 0.80 -3.46 -36.56
N PRO A 116 0.14 -2.51 -37.24
CA PRO A 116 0.72 -1.82 -38.39
C PRO A 116 1.87 -0.90 -37.95
N TRP A 117 3.11 -1.36 -38.14
CA TRP A 117 4.32 -0.62 -37.82
C TRP A 117 4.80 0.21 -39.01
N LYS A 118 5.20 1.47 -38.75
CA LYS A 118 5.86 2.37 -39.69
C LYS A 118 7.18 2.84 -39.07
N GLY A 119 8.17 3.19 -39.88
CA GLY A 119 9.49 3.63 -39.39
C GLY A 119 9.45 4.83 -38.43
N SER A 120 8.44 5.70 -38.55
CA SER A 120 8.24 6.87 -37.65
C SER A 120 7.38 6.56 -36.41
N TYR A 121 7.10 5.28 -36.10
CA TYR A 121 6.24 4.93 -34.97
C TYR A 121 6.84 5.37 -33.63
N GLU A 122 8.14 5.21 -33.45
CA GLU A 122 8.84 5.57 -32.20
C GLU A 122 8.91 7.09 -31.99
N GLU A 123 9.00 7.88 -33.06
CA GLU A 123 8.98 9.35 -33.00
C GLU A 123 7.59 9.93 -32.66
N ILE A 124 6.51 9.26 -33.07
CA ILE A 124 5.13 9.78 -32.93
C ILE A 124 4.40 9.16 -31.72
N TYR A 125 4.70 7.90 -31.40
CA TYR A 125 3.98 7.09 -30.39
C TYR A 125 4.92 6.38 -29.40
N GLY A 126 6.22 6.75 -29.38
CA GLY A 126 7.19 6.21 -28.44
C GLY A 126 6.83 6.49 -26.98
N ILE A 127 7.38 5.68 -26.08
CA ILE A 127 7.18 5.85 -24.64
C ILE A 127 8.15 6.96 -24.17
N PRO A 128 7.65 8.07 -23.60
CA PRO A 128 8.48 9.20 -23.24
C PRO A 128 9.48 8.88 -22.13
N THR A 129 10.61 9.56 -22.20
CA THR A 129 11.65 9.66 -21.16
C THR A 129 11.16 10.46 -19.95
N LEU A 130 11.94 10.49 -18.87
CA LEU A 130 11.61 11.30 -17.70
C LEU A 130 11.75 12.80 -18.02
N GLU A 131 12.76 13.13 -18.81
CA GLU A 131 13.11 14.45 -19.30
C GLU A 131 11.99 15.06 -20.14
N GLU A 132 11.39 14.29 -21.06
CA GLU A 132 10.22 14.70 -21.85
C GLU A 132 8.95 14.91 -20.99
N LEU A 133 8.89 14.30 -19.80
CA LEU A 133 7.84 14.56 -18.80
C LEU A 133 8.22 15.66 -17.79
N GLY A 134 9.25 16.46 -18.08
CA GLY A 134 9.74 17.54 -17.23
C GLY A 134 10.26 17.06 -15.87
N GLN A 135 10.60 15.77 -15.75
CA GLN A 135 11.18 15.19 -14.54
C GLN A 135 12.70 15.25 -14.64
N ASP A 136 13.35 15.53 -13.51
CA ASP A 136 14.81 15.59 -13.39
C ASP A 136 15.36 14.21 -12.97
N PRO A 137 16.08 13.48 -13.86
CA PRO A 137 16.61 12.16 -13.54
C PRO A 137 17.69 12.19 -12.46
N THR A 138 18.37 13.32 -12.25
CA THR A 138 19.42 13.45 -11.23
C THR A 138 18.87 13.35 -9.80
N LYS A 139 17.55 13.58 -9.63
CA LYS A 139 16.83 13.45 -8.36
C LYS A 139 16.31 12.02 -8.10
N LEU A 140 16.61 11.05 -8.96
CA LEU A 140 16.19 9.67 -8.78
C LEU A 140 16.87 9.01 -7.58
N GLY A 141 16.06 8.42 -6.70
CA GLY A 141 16.53 7.49 -5.69
C GLY A 141 16.92 6.11 -6.27
N PRO A 142 17.53 5.23 -5.45
CA PRO A 142 18.00 3.92 -5.89
C PRO A 142 16.89 3.09 -6.55
N HIS A 143 17.24 2.35 -7.61
CA HIS A 143 16.29 1.59 -8.42
C HIS A 143 15.97 0.22 -7.82
N LEU A 144 15.36 0.22 -6.63
CA LEU A 144 15.09 -1.00 -5.86
C LEU A 144 13.88 -1.79 -6.33
N TYR A 145 12.96 -1.12 -7.05
CA TYR A 145 11.66 -1.67 -7.48
C TYR A 145 11.40 -1.28 -8.95
N PRO A 146 12.02 -1.96 -9.92
CA PRO A 146 11.72 -1.74 -11.33
C PRO A 146 10.24 -2.01 -11.64
N GLY A 147 9.67 -1.27 -12.59
CA GLY A 147 8.33 -1.53 -13.14
C GLY A 147 8.27 -2.79 -14.00
N GLY A 148 7.06 -3.13 -14.46
CA GLY A 148 6.83 -4.22 -15.42
C GLY A 148 6.21 -5.50 -14.86
N GLU A 149 5.50 -6.24 -15.73
CA GLU A 149 4.97 -7.59 -15.52
C GLU A 149 6.11 -8.61 -15.35
N SER A 150 7.20 -8.51 -16.13
CA SER A 150 8.33 -9.45 -16.04
C SER A 150 8.99 -9.42 -14.65
N GLU A 151 9.27 -8.22 -14.13
CA GLU A 151 9.81 -8.06 -12.77
C GLU A 151 8.80 -8.50 -11.70
N ALA A 152 7.51 -8.25 -11.93
CA ALA A 152 6.44 -8.69 -11.02
C ALA A 152 6.37 -10.22 -10.91
N LEU A 153 6.42 -10.92 -12.05
CA LEU A 153 6.40 -12.38 -12.13
C LEU A 153 7.69 -12.97 -11.55
N ARG A 154 8.87 -12.40 -11.87
CA ARG A 154 10.15 -12.81 -11.28
C ARG A 154 10.13 -12.69 -9.74
N ARG A 155 9.62 -11.59 -9.19
CA ARG A 155 9.45 -11.42 -7.73
C ARG A 155 8.41 -12.37 -7.16
N LEU A 156 7.31 -12.63 -7.87
CA LEU A 156 6.31 -13.61 -7.44
C LEU A 156 6.97 -14.98 -7.32
N ASP A 157 7.68 -15.45 -8.35
CA ASP A 157 8.33 -16.75 -8.38
C ASP A 157 9.41 -16.90 -7.30
N LEU A 158 10.22 -15.86 -7.06
CA LEU A 158 11.16 -15.84 -5.93
C LEU A 158 10.48 -15.97 -4.57
N ASN A 159 9.32 -15.34 -4.38
CA ASN A 159 8.52 -15.52 -3.17
C ASN A 159 7.90 -16.93 -3.10
N MET A 160 7.38 -17.46 -4.22
CA MET A 160 6.75 -18.78 -4.29
C MET A 160 7.73 -19.93 -4.07
N LYS A 161 9.01 -19.79 -4.46
CA LYS A 161 10.08 -20.73 -4.13
C LYS A 161 10.29 -20.89 -2.61
N ARG A 162 10.00 -19.84 -1.81
CA ARG A 162 10.13 -19.85 -0.34
C ARG A 162 8.90 -20.50 0.33
N THR A 163 8.55 -21.71 -0.07
CA THR A 163 7.28 -22.39 0.30
C THR A 163 7.02 -22.45 1.82
N ALA A 164 8.03 -22.78 2.61
CA ALA A 164 7.93 -22.81 4.08
C ALA A 164 7.67 -21.42 4.69
N TRP A 165 8.28 -20.35 4.13
CA TRP A 165 8.00 -18.98 4.53
C TRP A 165 6.58 -18.56 4.11
N VAL A 166 6.15 -18.89 2.88
CA VAL A 166 4.79 -18.63 2.39
C VAL A 166 3.72 -19.27 3.27
N CYS A 167 3.95 -20.51 3.74
CA CYS A 167 3.04 -21.24 4.63
C CYS A 167 3.03 -20.65 6.04
N ASN A 168 4.17 -20.23 6.59
CA ASN A 168 4.26 -19.71 7.96
C ASN A 168 4.06 -18.18 8.06
N PHE A 169 4.01 -17.46 6.94
CA PHE A 169 3.90 -16.00 6.91
C PHE A 169 2.70 -15.49 7.71
N LYS A 170 2.95 -14.56 8.64
CA LYS A 170 1.89 -13.80 9.30
C LYS A 170 2.29 -12.33 9.33
N LYS A 171 1.42 -11.48 8.80
CA LYS A 171 1.66 -10.04 8.68
C LYS A 171 2.11 -9.34 9.98
N PRO A 172 1.55 -9.63 11.18
CA PRO A 172 1.99 -8.99 12.43
C PRO A 172 3.37 -9.45 12.95
N GLU A 173 3.90 -10.58 12.47
CA GLU A 173 5.18 -11.15 12.88
C GLU A 173 6.31 -10.72 11.90
N THR A 174 6.26 -9.46 11.43
CA THR A 174 7.23 -8.86 10.50
C THR A 174 7.75 -7.53 11.03
N GLU A 175 8.92 -7.10 10.56
CA GLU A 175 9.69 -5.99 11.15
C GLU A 175 9.44 -4.64 10.43
N PRO A 176 9.16 -3.53 11.14
CA PRO A 176 8.95 -2.20 10.54
C PRO A 176 10.21 -1.63 9.86
N ASN A 177 11.38 -1.94 10.40
CA ASN A 177 12.67 -1.31 10.12
C ASN A 177 13.76 -2.32 9.74
N SER A 178 13.39 -3.43 9.11
CA SER A 178 14.38 -4.35 8.53
C SER A 178 15.04 -3.70 7.30
N LEU A 179 16.37 -3.79 7.17
CA LEU A 179 17.11 -3.23 6.05
C LEU A 179 16.77 -3.90 4.70
N THR A 180 16.30 -5.14 4.74
CA THR A 180 15.72 -5.84 3.59
C THR A 180 14.23 -6.07 3.82
N PRO A 181 13.35 -5.91 2.83
CA PRO A 181 11.91 -6.06 3.05
C PRO A 181 11.51 -7.46 3.54
N SER A 182 10.94 -7.52 4.74
CA SER A 182 10.43 -8.75 5.40
C SER A 182 9.10 -9.28 4.81
N THR A 183 8.64 -8.71 3.68
CA THR A 183 7.38 -9.05 2.99
C THR A 183 7.60 -9.13 1.48
N THR A 184 6.60 -9.53 0.70
CA THR A 184 6.77 -9.85 -0.74
C THR A 184 7.16 -8.66 -1.63
N VAL A 185 6.87 -7.42 -1.21
CA VAL A 185 6.98 -6.17 -2.00
C VAL A 185 6.26 -6.26 -3.37
N LEU A 186 5.22 -7.07 -3.46
CA LEU A 186 4.40 -7.18 -4.68
C LEU A 186 3.35 -6.06 -4.81
N SER A 187 3.26 -5.14 -3.84
CA SER A 187 2.22 -4.12 -3.80
C SER A 187 2.28 -3.06 -4.92
N PRO A 188 3.45 -2.56 -5.38
CA PRO A 188 3.52 -1.66 -6.55
C PRO A 188 3.00 -2.34 -7.81
N TYR A 189 3.44 -3.57 -8.07
CA TYR A 189 3.03 -4.36 -9.23
C TYR A 189 1.53 -4.66 -9.23
N MET A 190 0.92 -4.97 -8.07
CA MET A 190 -0.54 -5.09 -7.97
C MET A 190 -1.29 -3.75 -8.06
N LYS A 191 -0.63 -2.63 -7.75
CA LYS A 191 -1.20 -1.27 -7.80
C LYS A 191 -1.33 -0.76 -9.25
N PHE A 192 -0.27 -0.87 -10.03
CA PHE A 192 -0.28 -0.55 -11.46
C PHE A 192 -0.94 -1.67 -12.28
N GLY A 193 -0.97 -2.88 -11.71
CA GLY A 193 -1.62 -4.04 -12.29
C GLY A 193 -0.70 -4.87 -13.17
N CYS A 194 0.61 -4.68 -13.10
CA CYS A 194 1.64 -5.58 -13.65
C CYS A 194 1.55 -7.01 -13.08
N LEU A 195 0.96 -7.16 -11.88
CA LEU A 195 0.59 -8.46 -11.31
C LEU A 195 -0.90 -8.52 -11.03
N SER A 196 -1.58 -9.53 -11.58
CA SER A 196 -2.94 -9.88 -11.18
C SER A 196 -2.97 -10.43 -9.76
N THR A 197 -3.92 -9.92 -8.99
CA THR A 197 -4.28 -10.45 -7.67
C THR A 197 -4.85 -11.87 -7.75
N ARG A 198 -5.50 -12.26 -8.86
CA ARG A 198 -5.97 -13.63 -9.09
C ARG A 198 -4.80 -14.58 -9.31
N THR A 199 -3.81 -14.19 -10.12
CA THR A 199 -2.58 -14.98 -10.30
C THR A 199 -1.88 -15.19 -8.97
N PHE A 200 -1.66 -14.14 -8.19
CA PHE A 200 -1.04 -14.28 -6.87
C PHE A 200 -1.90 -15.13 -5.90
N TYR A 201 -3.22 -14.97 -5.89
CA TYR A 201 -4.13 -15.80 -5.08
C TYR A 201 -4.00 -17.29 -5.42
N TRP A 202 -3.99 -17.66 -6.69
CA TRP A 202 -3.95 -19.06 -7.11
C TRP A 202 -2.57 -19.70 -6.91
N ARG A 203 -1.47 -18.97 -7.17
CA ARG A 203 -0.10 -19.44 -6.87
C ARG A 203 0.11 -19.69 -5.36
N LEU A 204 -0.52 -18.89 -4.50
CA LEU A 204 -0.58 -19.16 -3.05
C LEU A 204 -1.39 -20.42 -2.72
N ALA A 205 -2.56 -20.59 -3.33
CA ALA A 205 -3.42 -21.75 -3.12
C ALA A 205 -2.75 -23.07 -3.52
N GLU A 206 -1.97 -23.07 -4.61
CA GLU A 206 -1.14 -24.20 -5.04
C GLU A 206 -0.07 -24.57 -4.01
N ILE A 207 0.60 -23.59 -3.39
CA ILE A 207 1.58 -23.86 -2.32
C ILE A 207 0.88 -24.40 -1.07
N TYR A 208 -0.28 -23.85 -0.72
CA TYR A 208 -1.07 -24.22 0.46
C TYR A 208 -1.74 -25.59 0.35
N HIS A 209 -2.01 -26.08 -0.86
CA HIS A 209 -2.64 -27.38 -1.08
C HIS A 209 -1.86 -28.52 -0.39
N GLY A 210 -2.55 -29.28 0.46
CA GLY A 210 -1.97 -30.39 1.23
C GLY A 210 -1.02 -29.98 2.36
N LYS A 211 -0.86 -28.69 2.68
CA LYS A 211 0.08 -28.20 3.71
C LYS A 211 -0.61 -27.46 4.84
N LYS A 212 0.00 -27.47 6.03
CA LYS A 212 -0.41 -26.59 7.14
C LYS A 212 0.13 -25.18 6.88
N HIS A 213 -0.75 -24.18 6.86
CA HIS A 213 -0.38 -22.79 6.60
C HIS A 213 -1.14 -21.81 7.51
N SER A 214 -0.67 -20.57 7.57
CA SER A 214 -1.37 -19.47 8.22
C SER A 214 -2.68 -19.14 7.49
N SER A 215 -3.70 -18.75 8.24
CA SER A 215 -5.01 -18.36 7.70
C SER A 215 -5.16 -16.84 7.60
N PRO A 216 -6.08 -16.33 6.78
CA PRO A 216 -6.56 -14.95 6.87
C PRO A 216 -7.01 -14.61 8.30
N PRO A 217 -6.87 -13.35 8.76
CA PRO A 217 -6.44 -12.16 8.01
C PRO A 217 -4.91 -11.98 7.90
N VAL A 218 -4.11 -12.80 8.58
CA VAL A 218 -2.66 -12.57 8.71
C VAL A 218 -1.81 -13.20 7.61
N SER A 219 -2.32 -14.23 6.91
CA SER A 219 -1.63 -14.87 5.79
C SER A 219 -1.53 -13.98 4.55
N LEU A 220 -0.80 -14.43 3.52
CA LEU A 220 -0.69 -13.72 2.24
C LEU A 220 -2.05 -13.63 1.50
N HIS A 221 -2.89 -14.68 1.57
CA HIS A 221 -4.30 -14.57 1.15
C HIS A 221 -5.04 -13.49 1.95
N GLY A 222 -4.83 -13.41 3.26
CA GLY A 222 -5.40 -12.34 4.09
C GLY A 222 -5.02 -10.94 3.60
N GLN A 223 -3.81 -10.75 3.05
CA GLN A 223 -3.40 -9.46 2.48
C GLN A 223 -4.16 -9.11 1.19
N LEU A 224 -4.47 -10.11 0.36
CA LEU A 224 -5.34 -9.92 -0.80
C LEU A 224 -6.78 -9.61 -0.40
N LEU A 225 -7.29 -10.24 0.66
CA LEU A 225 -8.62 -9.92 1.20
C LEU A 225 -8.69 -8.51 1.80
N TRP A 226 -7.62 -8.01 2.43
CA TRP A 226 -7.53 -6.61 2.85
C TRP A 226 -7.59 -5.64 1.66
N ARG A 227 -6.97 -6.00 0.53
CA ARG A 227 -7.08 -5.24 -0.70
C ARG A 227 -8.54 -5.17 -1.17
N GLU A 228 -9.18 -6.31 -1.39
CA GLU A 228 -10.56 -6.36 -1.90
C GLU A 228 -11.56 -5.69 -0.94
N PHE A 229 -11.36 -5.80 0.38
CA PHE A 229 -12.17 -5.12 1.37
C PHE A 229 -12.19 -3.60 1.17
N PHE A 230 -11.01 -2.98 1.04
CA PHE A 230 -10.93 -1.52 0.86
C PHE A 230 -11.37 -1.07 -0.54
N TYR A 231 -11.10 -1.83 -1.60
CA TYR A 231 -11.69 -1.55 -2.92
C TYR A 231 -13.21 -1.57 -2.88
N THR A 232 -13.80 -2.53 -2.16
CA THR A 232 -15.26 -2.62 -2.06
C THR A 232 -15.84 -1.51 -1.20
N ALA A 233 -15.19 -1.17 -0.07
CA ALA A 233 -15.57 -0.03 0.76
C ALA A 233 -15.53 1.28 -0.05
N GLY A 234 -14.43 1.54 -0.76
CA GLY A 234 -14.28 2.75 -1.58
C GLY A 234 -15.23 2.83 -2.78
N ALA A 235 -15.65 1.69 -3.34
CA ALA A 235 -16.67 1.67 -4.39
C ALA A 235 -18.10 1.87 -3.86
N GLY A 236 -18.37 1.51 -2.59
CA GLY A 236 -19.70 1.56 -1.99
C GLY A 236 -19.98 2.78 -1.11
N ILE A 237 -18.95 3.53 -0.71
CA ILE A 237 -19.06 4.66 0.24
C ILE A 237 -18.78 5.98 -0.49
N PRO A 238 -19.75 6.90 -0.61
CA PRO A 238 -19.50 8.26 -1.10
C PRO A 238 -18.46 8.99 -0.26
N ASN A 239 -17.65 9.84 -0.92
CA ASN A 239 -16.59 10.63 -0.29
C ASN A 239 -15.56 9.80 0.52
N PHE A 240 -15.34 8.52 0.19
CA PHE A 240 -14.49 7.62 1.00
C PHE A 240 -13.07 8.13 1.30
N ASN A 241 -12.53 9.02 0.47
CA ASN A 241 -11.20 9.63 0.63
C ASN A 241 -11.20 11.01 1.34
N LYS A 242 -12.33 11.39 1.94
CA LYS A 242 -12.53 12.60 2.75
C LYS A 242 -13.18 12.26 4.10
N MET A 243 -13.10 13.16 5.07
CA MET A 243 -13.80 13.07 6.34
C MET A 243 -15.24 13.57 6.21
N GLU A 244 -15.45 14.76 5.64
CA GLU A 244 -16.77 15.33 5.44
C GLU A 244 -17.58 14.56 4.38
N GLY A 245 -18.87 14.37 4.63
CA GLY A 245 -19.78 13.66 3.72
C GLY A 245 -19.50 12.16 3.56
N ASN A 246 -18.62 11.58 4.38
CA ASN A 246 -18.29 10.16 4.40
C ASN A 246 -19.00 9.47 5.58
N SER A 247 -20.00 8.64 5.27
CA SER A 247 -20.93 8.07 6.27
C SER A 247 -20.30 7.12 7.29
N VAL A 248 -19.12 6.55 7.02
CA VAL A 248 -18.42 5.66 7.97
C VAL A 248 -17.41 6.40 8.84
N CYS A 249 -16.98 7.60 8.45
CA CYS A 249 -15.92 8.36 9.11
C CYS A 249 -16.40 9.10 10.37
N VAL A 250 -15.70 8.93 11.49
CA VAL A 250 -15.83 9.80 12.67
C VAL A 250 -15.40 11.20 12.25
N GLN A 251 -16.23 12.20 12.57
CA GLN A 251 -15.87 13.61 12.41
C GLN A 251 -15.02 14.03 13.61
N VAL A 252 -13.76 14.37 13.34
CA VAL A 252 -12.73 14.69 14.34
C VAL A 252 -12.21 16.09 14.04
N ASP A 253 -12.14 16.94 15.07
CA ASP A 253 -11.62 18.31 14.92
C ASP A 253 -10.08 18.23 14.93
N TRP A 254 -9.52 17.90 13.77
CA TRP A 254 -8.08 17.88 13.52
C TRP A 254 -7.52 19.31 13.49
N ASP A 255 -6.24 19.47 13.85
CA ASP A 255 -5.60 20.78 13.88
C ASP A 255 -5.03 21.16 12.51
N GLU A 256 -5.14 22.45 12.16
CA GLU A 256 -4.43 23.03 11.02
C GLU A 256 -3.05 23.54 11.45
N ASN A 257 -2.05 22.66 11.48
CA ASN A 257 -0.67 23.04 11.77
C ASN A 257 0.27 22.66 10.61
N LYS A 258 0.60 23.65 9.77
CA LYS A 258 1.44 23.47 8.57
C LYS A 258 2.89 23.10 8.91
N ASP A 259 3.44 23.65 9.99
CA ASP A 259 4.82 23.39 10.40
C ASP A 259 4.99 21.94 10.87
N TYR A 260 4.01 21.40 11.60
CA TYR A 260 3.98 20.00 11.99
C TYR A 260 3.80 19.06 10.79
N LEU A 261 2.93 19.41 9.84
CA LEU A 261 2.76 18.65 8.61
C LEU A 261 4.05 18.63 7.77
N GLU A 262 4.71 19.77 7.59
CA GLU A 262 5.94 19.85 6.79
C GLU A 262 7.12 19.16 7.52
N ALA A 263 7.28 19.34 8.83
CA ALA A 263 8.29 18.62 9.60
C ALA A 263 8.12 17.09 9.50
N TRP A 264 6.88 16.58 9.52
CA TRP A 264 6.60 15.16 9.28
C TRP A 264 6.87 14.76 7.82
N ARG A 265 6.38 15.54 6.86
CA ARG A 265 6.53 15.32 5.41
C ARG A 265 8.00 15.32 4.98
N GLU A 266 8.85 16.11 5.63
CA GLU A 266 10.26 16.30 5.30
C GLU A 266 11.25 15.45 6.13
N ALA A 267 10.78 14.64 7.08
CA ALA A 267 11.63 13.89 8.01
C ALA A 267 12.48 14.80 8.93
N ARG A 268 11.84 15.84 9.49
CA ARG A 268 12.42 16.82 10.42
C ARG A 268 11.68 16.86 11.77
N THR A 269 11.04 15.76 12.19
CA THR A 269 10.27 15.67 13.44
C THR A 269 11.13 15.62 14.70
N GLY A 270 12.42 15.32 14.57
CA GLY A 270 13.30 15.11 15.70
C GLY A 270 13.17 13.74 16.34
N TYR A 271 12.32 12.85 15.79
CA TYR A 271 12.17 11.45 16.19
C TYR A 271 12.82 10.54 15.14
N PRO A 272 14.07 10.04 15.35
CA PRO A 272 14.86 9.39 14.30
C PRO A 272 14.20 8.21 13.61
N PHE A 273 13.35 7.46 14.31
CA PHE A 273 12.61 6.35 13.71
C PHE A 273 11.52 6.83 12.74
N ILE A 274 10.78 7.90 13.08
CA ILE A 274 9.77 8.51 12.20
C ILE A 274 10.47 9.15 10.99
N ASP A 275 11.54 9.91 11.24
CA ASP A 275 12.30 10.62 10.21
C ASP A 275 13.03 9.63 9.26
N ALA A 276 13.56 8.51 9.75
CA ALA A 276 14.13 7.46 8.91
C ALA A 276 13.07 6.80 8.00
N ILE A 277 11.85 6.56 8.51
CA ILE A 277 10.75 6.01 7.71
C ILE A 277 10.33 6.99 6.60
N MET A 278 10.15 8.27 6.95
CA MET A 278 9.75 9.29 5.96
C MET A 278 10.85 9.56 4.93
N THR A 279 12.12 9.41 5.32
CA THR A 279 13.26 9.43 4.39
C THR A 279 13.29 8.21 3.47
N GLN A 280 13.06 6.99 3.98
CA GLN A 280 12.91 5.80 3.13
C GLN A 280 11.75 5.98 2.14
N LEU A 281 10.62 6.48 2.59
CA LEU A 281 9.45 6.72 1.73
C LEU A 281 9.78 7.68 0.57
N ARG A 282 10.42 8.82 0.84
CA ARG A 282 10.78 9.80 -0.20
C ARG A 282 11.78 9.23 -1.21
N THR A 283 12.79 8.50 -0.72
CA THR A 283 13.91 8.02 -1.54
C THR A 283 13.59 6.74 -2.31
N GLU A 284 12.98 5.75 -1.66
CA GLU A 284 12.72 4.42 -2.24
C GLU A 284 11.27 4.23 -2.73
N GLY A 285 10.34 5.12 -2.36
CA GLY A 285 8.93 5.05 -2.77
C GLY A 285 8.12 3.91 -2.14
N TRP A 286 8.71 3.14 -1.22
CA TRP A 286 8.03 2.06 -0.49
C TRP A 286 8.53 1.97 0.95
N ILE A 287 7.60 1.83 1.88
CA ILE A 287 7.88 1.54 3.29
C ILE A 287 7.03 0.37 3.79
N HIS A 288 7.57 -0.35 4.77
CA HIS A 288 6.91 -1.51 5.37
C HIS A 288 5.59 -1.11 6.05
N HIS A 289 4.60 -2.01 6.09
CA HIS A 289 3.27 -1.67 6.59
C HIS A 289 3.28 -1.22 8.06
N LEU A 290 4.08 -1.84 8.95
CA LEU A 290 4.21 -1.37 10.33
C LEU A 290 4.91 -0.01 10.44
N ALA A 291 5.78 0.33 9.48
CA ALA A 291 6.37 1.66 9.39
C ALA A 291 5.28 2.70 9.00
N ARG A 292 4.39 2.35 8.05
CA ARG A 292 3.19 3.15 7.74
C ARG A 292 2.31 3.36 8.97
N HIS A 293 2.09 2.30 9.77
CA HIS A 293 1.33 2.41 11.02
C HIS A 293 1.96 3.41 12.00
N ALA A 294 3.30 3.37 12.16
CA ALA A 294 4.01 4.29 13.05
C ALA A 294 3.87 5.75 12.60
N VAL A 295 4.19 6.06 11.34
CA VAL A 295 4.15 7.46 10.85
C VAL A 295 2.74 8.01 10.72
N ALA A 296 1.75 7.18 10.37
CA ALA A 296 0.35 7.60 10.31
C ALA A 296 -0.26 7.80 11.70
N CYS A 297 0.11 6.96 12.68
CA CYS A 297 -0.28 7.17 14.07
C CYS A 297 0.32 8.46 14.61
N PHE A 298 1.61 8.70 14.37
CA PHE A 298 2.32 9.92 14.80
C PHE A 298 1.68 11.18 14.23
N LEU A 299 1.44 11.24 12.91
CA LEU A 299 0.81 12.40 12.28
C LEU A 299 -0.61 12.69 12.81
N THR A 300 -1.39 11.65 13.09
CA THR A 300 -2.83 11.78 13.40
C THR A 300 -3.09 11.67 14.90
N ARG A 301 -3.82 10.64 15.34
CA ARG A 301 -4.31 10.44 16.72
C ARG A 301 -3.23 10.20 17.79
N GLY A 302 -1.97 10.02 17.40
CA GLY A 302 -0.86 9.75 18.30
C GLY A 302 -0.28 11.05 18.84
N ASP A 303 0.29 11.87 17.96
CA ASP A 303 1.21 12.93 18.38
C ASP A 303 0.83 14.31 17.83
N LEU A 304 0.78 14.48 16.51
CA LEU A 304 0.65 15.81 15.88
C LEU A 304 -0.79 16.29 15.65
N TRP A 305 -1.79 15.40 15.77
CA TRP A 305 -3.22 15.70 15.61
C TRP A 305 -3.61 16.37 14.27
N ILE A 306 -2.83 16.10 13.20
CA ILE A 306 -3.15 16.53 11.84
C ILE A 306 -4.16 15.58 11.19
N SER A 307 -4.98 16.09 10.28
CA SER A 307 -5.94 15.27 9.52
C SER A 307 -5.27 14.14 8.74
N TRP A 308 -5.92 12.98 8.76
CA TRP A 308 -5.52 11.82 7.96
C TRP A 308 -5.59 12.08 6.44
N GLU A 309 -6.34 13.09 6.01
CA GLU A 309 -6.41 13.52 4.61
C GLU A 309 -5.08 14.14 4.13
N GLU A 310 -4.34 14.85 5.00
CA GLU A 310 -3.02 15.37 4.64
C GLU A 310 -1.98 14.26 4.54
N GLY A 311 -2.03 13.30 5.46
CA GLY A 311 -1.25 12.06 5.38
C GLY A 311 -1.54 11.27 4.11
N GLN A 312 -2.81 11.17 3.72
CA GLN A 312 -3.25 10.54 2.47
C GLN A 312 -2.62 11.23 1.25
N LYS A 313 -2.64 12.56 1.16
CA LYS A 313 -2.03 13.32 0.05
C LYS A 313 -0.53 13.07 -0.05
N VAL A 314 0.21 13.11 1.06
CA VAL A 314 1.67 12.83 1.07
C VAL A 314 1.97 11.39 0.67
N PHE A 315 1.17 10.43 1.13
CA PHE A 315 1.32 9.03 0.71
C PHE A 315 0.95 8.82 -0.77
N GLU A 316 -0.04 9.55 -1.29
CA GLU A 316 -0.39 9.52 -2.72
C GLU A 316 0.73 10.07 -3.60
N GLU A 317 1.42 11.12 -3.15
CA GLU A 317 2.60 11.66 -3.83
C GLU A 317 3.77 10.66 -3.84
N LEU A 318 4.10 10.07 -2.68
CA LEU A 318 5.36 9.34 -2.48
C LEU A 318 5.28 7.81 -2.65
N LEU A 319 4.17 7.13 -2.32
CA LEU A 319 4.10 5.67 -2.40
C LEU A 319 3.91 5.17 -3.83
N LEU A 320 4.80 4.28 -4.27
CA LEU A 320 4.66 3.47 -5.48
C LEU A 320 3.35 2.65 -5.48
N ASP A 321 2.89 2.22 -4.30
CA ASP A 321 1.68 1.41 -4.15
C ASP A 321 0.43 2.18 -3.67
N ALA A 322 0.43 3.52 -3.74
CA ALA A 322 -0.73 4.35 -3.43
C ALA A 322 -1.91 4.09 -4.38
N ASP A 323 -2.91 3.32 -3.93
CA ASP A 323 -4.22 3.26 -4.59
C ASP A 323 -5.23 4.06 -3.77
N TRP A 324 -6.08 4.84 -4.44
CA TRP A 324 -7.13 5.64 -3.82
C TRP A 324 -7.90 4.89 -2.72
N SER A 325 -8.38 3.67 -3.02
CA SER A 325 -9.16 2.88 -2.05
C SER A 325 -8.32 2.40 -0.87
N LEU A 326 -7.10 1.93 -1.14
CA LEU A 326 -6.20 1.38 -0.13
C LEU A 326 -5.65 2.49 0.77
N ASN A 327 -5.24 3.61 0.19
CA ASN A 327 -4.67 4.75 0.89
C ASN A 327 -5.75 5.36 1.82
N ALA A 328 -6.92 5.72 1.28
CA ALA A 328 -8.03 6.25 2.07
C ALA A 328 -8.47 5.33 3.20
N GLY A 329 -8.65 4.03 2.91
CA GLY A 329 -9.08 3.06 3.90
C GLY A 329 -8.07 2.81 5.03
N ASN A 330 -6.77 2.76 4.70
CA ASN A 330 -5.72 2.61 5.71
C ASN A 330 -5.51 3.90 6.53
N TRP A 331 -5.63 5.08 5.92
CA TRP A 331 -5.53 6.34 6.67
C TRP A 331 -6.70 6.55 7.66
N GLN A 332 -7.93 6.22 7.25
CA GLN A 332 -9.08 6.16 8.17
C GLN A 332 -8.89 5.12 9.28
N TRP A 333 -8.33 3.94 8.96
CA TRP A 333 -8.02 2.91 9.97
C TRP A 333 -6.98 3.40 10.98
N LEU A 334 -5.86 3.95 10.52
CA LEU A 334 -4.72 4.27 11.37
C LEU A 334 -4.95 5.51 12.25
N SER A 335 -5.75 6.47 11.76
CA SER A 335 -6.28 7.60 12.54
C SER A 335 -7.41 7.22 13.49
N ALA A 336 -7.91 5.98 13.45
CA ALA A 336 -9.12 5.51 14.15
C ALA A 336 -10.42 6.26 13.76
N SER A 337 -10.44 6.85 12.56
CA SER A 337 -11.63 7.54 12.01
C SER A 337 -12.65 6.56 11.42
N ALA A 338 -12.24 5.39 10.95
CA ALA A 338 -13.14 4.29 10.60
C ALA A 338 -12.45 2.93 10.81
N PHE A 339 -13.23 1.84 10.84
CA PHE A 339 -12.79 0.43 10.90
C PHE A 339 -11.98 -0.04 12.13
N PHE A 340 -11.29 0.87 12.83
CA PHE A 340 -10.47 0.59 14.01
C PHE A 340 -10.86 1.49 15.17
N HIS A 341 -11.30 0.88 16.27
CA HIS A 341 -11.88 1.59 17.42
C HIS A 341 -11.01 1.53 18.69
N GLN A 342 -9.85 0.86 18.66
CA GLN A 342 -8.92 0.79 19.80
C GLN A 342 -7.96 2.01 19.80
N PHE A 343 -8.52 3.22 19.71
CA PHE A 343 -7.75 4.47 19.57
C PHE A 343 -6.75 4.74 20.70
N PHE A 344 -6.97 4.15 21.88
CA PHE A 344 -6.06 4.17 23.03
C PHE A 344 -4.73 3.41 22.80
N ARG A 345 -4.61 2.60 21.73
CA ARG A 345 -3.36 1.92 21.35
C ARG A 345 -2.52 2.82 20.45
N VAL A 346 -1.77 3.75 21.03
CA VAL A 346 -0.84 4.64 20.32
C VAL A 346 0.50 3.91 20.10
N TYR A 347 1.11 4.10 18.93
CA TYR A 347 2.46 3.60 18.65
C TYR A 347 3.50 4.57 19.23
N SER A 348 4.45 4.07 20.01
CA SER A 348 5.57 4.91 20.48
C SER A 348 6.55 5.17 19.32
N PRO A 349 6.89 6.43 19.01
CA PRO A 349 7.87 6.79 17.99
C PRO A 349 9.31 6.39 18.38
N VAL A 350 9.52 5.92 19.62
CA VAL A 350 10.81 5.46 20.15
C VAL A 350 10.80 3.94 20.34
N ALA A 351 9.95 3.44 21.23
CA ALA A 351 10.03 2.06 21.70
C ALA A 351 9.64 1.04 20.62
N PHE A 352 8.84 1.44 19.62
CA PHE A 352 8.39 0.53 18.58
C PHE A 352 9.52 0.11 17.63
N GLY A 353 10.34 1.06 17.16
CA GLY A 353 11.51 0.76 16.34
C GLY A 353 12.63 0.06 17.12
N LYS A 354 12.92 0.55 18.33
CA LYS A 354 13.96 0.01 19.23
C LYS A 354 13.73 -1.46 19.62
N LYS A 355 12.48 -1.94 19.56
CA LYS A 355 12.12 -3.34 19.81
C LYS A 355 12.67 -4.30 18.75
N THR A 356 12.69 -3.90 17.48
CA THR A 356 13.06 -4.76 16.34
C THR A 356 14.46 -4.47 15.81
N ASP A 357 14.95 -3.23 15.93
CA ASP A 357 16.32 -2.85 15.61
C ASP A 357 16.93 -2.12 16.82
N LYS A 358 17.62 -2.87 17.69
CA LYS A 358 18.22 -2.33 18.91
C LYS A 358 19.41 -1.40 18.64
N ASN A 359 20.10 -1.63 17.52
CA ASN A 359 21.31 -0.88 17.15
C ASN A 359 20.99 0.44 16.45
N GLY A 360 19.76 0.57 15.93
CA GLY A 360 19.33 1.67 15.07
C GLY A 360 19.99 1.64 13.69
N ASP A 361 20.36 0.46 13.18
CA ASP A 361 21.05 0.33 11.89
C ASP A 361 20.18 0.82 10.72
N TYR A 362 18.85 0.72 10.83
CA TYR A 362 17.89 1.37 9.93
C TYR A 362 17.97 2.90 9.99
N ILE A 363 18.03 3.46 11.21
CA ILE A 363 18.20 4.91 11.42
C ILE A 363 19.53 5.36 10.81
N LYS A 364 20.63 4.64 11.05
CA LYS A 364 21.95 4.96 10.51
C LYS A 364 22.02 4.88 8.98
N LYS A 365 21.20 4.03 8.33
CA LYS A 365 21.07 3.98 6.86
C LYS A 365 20.41 5.25 6.32
N TYR A 366 19.23 5.62 6.82
CA TYR A 366 18.42 6.69 6.24
C TYR A 366 18.70 8.08 6.81
N LEU A 367 19.30 8.17 8.01
CA LEU A 367 19.75 9.42 8.63
C LEU A 367 21.26 9.35 8.90
N PRO A 368 22.14 9.45 7.87
CA PRO A 368 23.59 9.32 8.05
C PRO A 368 24.20 10.33 9.02
N ILE A 369 23.56 11.49 9.24
CA ILE A 369 23.96 12.48 10.25
C ILE A 369 23.93 11.91 11.68
N LEU A 370 23.11 10.90 11.95
CA LEU A 370 23.04 10.18 13.22
C LEU A 370 23.91 8.91 13.25
N LYS A 371 24.66 8.59 12.18
CA LYS A 371 25.39 7.31 12.03
C LYS A 371 26.36 6.99 13.17
N LYS A 372 26.94 8.02 13.79
CA LYS A 372 27.91 7.92 14.89
C LYS A 372 27.28 7.95 16.29
N PHE A 373 25.95 8.12 16.43
CA PHE A 373 25.30 7.98 17.72
C PHE A 373 25.33 6.52 18.19
N PRO A 374 25.62 6.27 19.48
CA PRO A 374 25.67 4.91 20.00
C PRO A 374 24.24 4.37 20.25
N PRO A 375 24.03 3.04 20.28
CA PRO A 375 22.71 2.41 20.30
C PRO A 375 21.77 2.85 21.44
N GLU A 376 22.30 3.26 22.58
CA GLU A 376 21.51 3.74 23.71
C GLU A 376 20.76 5.04 23.38
N TYR A 377 21.36 5.92 22.57
CA TYR A 377 20.83 7.24 22.19
C TYR A 377 20.28 7.33 20.76
N ILE A 378 20.53 6.37 19.87
CA ILE A 378 20.15 6.47 18.44
C ILE A 378 18.64 6.72 18.19
N TYR A 379 17.76 6.28 19.10
CA TYR A 379 16.31 6.53 19.06
C TYR A 379 15.87 7.80 19.81
N GLU A 380 16.71 8.33 20.70
CA GLU A 380 16.41 9.45 21.60
C GLU A 380 17.63 10.39 21.72
N PRO A 381 18.20 10.90 20.62
CA PRO A 381 19.50 11.58 20.66
C PRO A 381 19.48 12.87 21.47
N TRP A 382 18.30 13.48 21.66
CA TRP A 382 18.10 14.63 22.55
C TRP A 382 18.35 14.32 24.04
N LYS A 383 18.32 13.05 24.45
CA LYS A 383 18.69 12.60 25.82
C LYS A 383 20.20 12.40 25.99
N SER A 384 20.99 12.52 24.93
CA SER A 384 22.44 12.30 25.00
C SER A 384 23.19 13.49 25.62
N PRO A 385 24.21 13.24 26.48
CA PRO A 385 25.10 14.29 26.96
C PRO A 385 25.78 15.06 25.83
N ARG A 386 26.09 16.34 26.05
CA ARG A 386 26.73 17.20 25.05
C ARG A 386 28.01 16.60 24.44
N SER A 387 28.83 15.97 25.26
CA SER A 387 30.07 15.30 24.84
C SER A 387 29.83 14.07 23.94
N VAL A 388 28.65 13.43 24.00
CA VAL A 388 28.26 12.36 23.06
C VAL A 388 27.91 12.97 21.71
N GLN A 389 27.15 14.07 21.69
CA GLN A 389 26.77 14.79 20.46
C GLN A 389 28.00 15.32 19.71
N GLU A 390 28.96 15.87 20.45
CA GLU A 390 30.23 16.38 19.90
C GLU A 390 31.09 15.26 19.32
N ARG A 391 31.25 14.12 20.02
CA ARG A 391 31.94 12.93 19.47
C ARG A 391 31.22 12.31 18.28
N ALA A 392 29.89 12.36 18.24
CA ALA A 392 29.09 11.93 17.10
C ALA A 392 29.19 12.91 15.91
N GLY A 393 29.64 14.14 16.13
CA GLY A 393 29.70 15.19 15.11
C GLY A 393 28.31 15.70 14.68
N CYS A 394 27.32 15.65 15.57
CA CYS A 394 25.95 16.09 15.30
C CYS A 394 25.30 16.62 16.59
N ILE A 395 25.08 17.93 16.64
CA ILE A 395 24.48 18.66 17.75
C ILE A 395 22.96 18.72 17.60
N ILE A 396 22.24 18.27 18.63
CA ILE A 396 20.77 18.21 18.61
C ILE A 396 20.17 19.59 18.87
N GLY A 397 19.27 20.01 17.98
CA GLY A 397 18.78 21.38 17.85
C GLY A 397 19.59 22.27 16.90
N LYS A 398 20.65 21.74 16.26
CA LYS A 398 21.42 22.45 15.23
C LYS A 398 21.56 21.62 13.95
N ASP A 399 22.21 20.47 14.04
CA ASP A 399 22.54 19.61 12.90
C ASP A 399 21.46 18.54 12.66
N TYR A 400 20.72 18.18 13.72
CA TYR A 400 19.49 17.39 13.67
C TYR A 400 18.46 17.99 14.65
N PRO A 401 17.16 18.10 14.33
CA PRO A 401 16.18 18.80 15.14
C PRO A 401 15.95 18.16 16.53
N LYS A 402 15.49 18.98 17.48
CA LYS A 402 14.87 18.49 18.73
C LYS A 402 13.48 17.90 18.39
N PRO A 403 12.93 16.98 19.22
CA PRO A 403 11.55 16.54 19.09
C PRO A 403 10.57 17.72 18.98
N ILE A 404 9.73 17.72 17.95
CA ILE A 404 8.74 18.80 17.72
C ILE A 404 7.57 18.79 18.73
N VAL A 405 7.42 17.68 19.48
CA VAL A 405 6.41 17.46 20.53
C VAL A 405 6.98 16.56 21.62
N GLU A 406 6.34 16.54 22.79
CA GLU A 406 6.62 15.56 23.85
C GLU A 406 5.59 14.42 23.83
N HIS A 407 5.95 13.30 23.18
CA HIS A 407 5.09 12.12 22.99
C HIS A 407 4.26 11.70 24.22
N GLU A 408 4.88 11.64 25.41
CA GLU A 408 4.21 11.17 26.63
C GLU A 408 3.10 12.11 27.13
N THR A 409 3.14 13.37 26.74
CA THR A 409 2.15 14.39 27.09
C THR A 409 1.09 14.50 26.00
N VAL A 410 1.50 14.67 24.74
CA VAL A 410 0.56 14.85 23.61
C VAL A 410 -0.29 13.60 23.36
N SER A 411 0.26 12.39 23.48
CA SER A 411 -0.52 11.16 23.26
C SER A 411 -1.63 10.95 24.30
N LYS A 412 -1.38 11.29 25.57
CA LYS A 412 -2.40 11.23 26.63
C LYS A 412 -3.53 12.24 26.36
N HIS A 413 -3.18 13.45 25.90
CA HIS A 413 -4.15 14.48 25.53
C HIS A 413 -4.98 14.06 24.30
N ASN A 414 -4.32 13.60 23.23
CA ASN A 414 -4.96 13.16 21.98
C ASN A 414 -5.90 11.97 22.18
N ILE A 415 -5.62 11.06 23.13
CA ILE A 415 -6.55 9.99 23.53
C ILE A 415 -7.87 10.56 24.10
N GLN A 416 -7.83 11.66 24.87
CA GLN A 416 -9.05 12.31 25.37
C GLN A 416 -9.80 13.05 24.25
N ARG A 417 -9.08 13.74 23.34
CA ARG A 417 -9.69 14.35 22.14
C ARG A 417 -10.45 13.32 21.31
N MET A 418 -9.83 12.15 21.07
CA MET A 418 -10.47 11.07 20.32
C MET A 418 -11.68 10.47 21.05
N LYS A 419 -11.60 10.31 22.37
CA LYS A 419 -12.75 9.90 23.20
C LYS A 419 -13.92 10.87 23.08
N ALA A 420 -13.66 12.18 23.04
CA ALA A 420 -14.69 13.20 22.84
C ALA A 420 -15.32 13.12 21.43
N ALA A 421 -14.52 12.97 20.37
CA ALA A 421 -15.02 12.80 19.01
C ALA A 421 -15.93 11.57 18.86
N TYR A 422 -15.55 10.43 19.44
CA TYR A 422 -16.38 9.23 19.49
C TYR A 422 -17.68 9.44 20.30
N ALA A 423 -17.62 10.15 21.43
CA ALA A 423 -18.80 10.44 22.25
C ALA A 423 -19.83 11.29 21.49
N ARG A 424 -19.38 12.31 20.74
CA ARG A 424 -20.25 13.14 19.89
C ARG A 424 -20.99 12.30 18.85
N ARG A 425 -20.30 11.36 18.17
CA ARG A 425 -20.90 10.42 17.21
C ARG A 425 -21.99 9.55 17.84
N SER A 426 -21.75 8.98 19.02
CA SER A 426 -22.78 8.20 19.76
C SER A 426 -23.94 9.05 20.31
N GLY A 427 -23.80 10.38 20.34
CA GLY A 427 -24.91 11.30 20.63
C GLY A 427 -25.77 11.62 19.40
N THR A 428 -25.23 11.48 18.19
CA THR A 428 -25.95 11.72 16.92
C THR A 428 -26.58 10.46 16.34
N SER A 429 -25.90 9.32 16.47
CA SER A 429 -26.45 7.99 16.21
C SER A 429 -26.61 7.25 17.53
N GLY A 430 -27.84 6.86 17.90
CA GLY A 430 -28.20 6.29 19.22
C GLY A 430 -27.61 4.91 19.57
N GLU A 431 -26.45 4.55 19.02
CA GLU A 431 -25.69 3.35 19.37
C GLU A 431 -24.73 3.66 20.53
N GLN A 432 -24.84 2.89 21.62
CA GLN A 432 -24.01 3.07 22.81
C GLN A 432 -22.54 2.75 22.53
N ALA A 433 -21.64 3.62 23.01
CA ALA A 433 -20.20 3.37 22.96
C ALA A 433 -19.82 2.04 23.66
N PRO A 434 -18.88 1.24 23.10
CA PRO A 434 -18.52 -0.05 23.67
C PRO A 434 -17.82 0.12 25.02
N LYS A 435 -18.44 -0.40 26.09
CA LYS A 435 -17.88 -0.41 27.44
C LYS A 435 -16.63 -1.29 27.52
N SER A 436 -15.66 -0.88 28.33
CA SER A 436 -14.49 -1.68 28.70
C SER A 436 -14.93 -3.07 29.23
N PRO A 437 -14.30 -4.18 28.81
CA PRO A 437 -14.77 -5.51 29.19
C PRO A 437 -14.46 -5.81 30.66
N SER A 438 -15.49 -5.79 31.51
CA SER A 438 -15.45 -6.41 32.83
C SER A 438 -15.31 -7.94 32.70
N ASN A 439 -14.45 -8.56 33.51
CA ASN A 439 -14.22 -10.01 33.51
C ASN A 439 -15.51 -10.82 33.75
N LYS A 440 -16.12 -11.34 32.67
CA LYS A 440 -17.09 -12.44 32.72
C LYS A 440 -16.73 -13.48 31.66
N LYS A 441 -16.60 -14.74 32.09
CA LYS A 441 -16.19 -15.88 31.24
C LYS A 441 -17.33 -16.23 30.26
N GLY A 442 -17.27 -15.68 29.05
CA GLY A 442 -18.15 -16.07 27.93
C GLY A 442 -17.72 -17.38 27.27
N VAL A 443 -18.67 -18.28 27.01
CA VAL A 443 -18.43 -19.58 26.36
C VAL A 443 -17.99 -19.39 24.90
N LYS A 444 -16.85 -19.98 24.51
CA LYS A 444 -16.32 -19.91 23.14
C LYS A 444 -17.16 -20.74 22.17
N ARG A 445 -18.01 -20.09 21.36
CA ARG A 445 -18.42 -20.67 20.06
C ARG A 445 -17.23 -20.60 19.09
N LYS A 446 -16.73 -21.74 18.62
CA LYS A 446 -15.73 -21.80 17.53
C LYS A 446 -16.38 -21.36 16.22
N ALA A 447 -15.79 -20.41 15.51
CA ALA A 447 -16.04 -20.23 14.09
C ALA A 447 -15.40 -21.41 13.32
N PRO A 448 -15.95 -21.83 12.16
CA PRO A 448 -15.32 -22.85 11.32
C PRO A 448 -13.93 -22.39 10.86
N SER A 449 -12.99 -23.32 10.74
CA SER A 449 -11.68 -23.00 10.16
C SER A 449 -11.78 -22.97 8.63
N VAL A 450 -10.84 -22.29 7.97
CA VAL A 450 -10.76 -22.27 6.50
C VAL A 450 -10.56 -23.68 5.92
N ALA A 451 -9.95 -24.61 6.68
CA ALA A 451 -9.81 -26.00 6.27
C ALA A 451 -11.14 -26.79 6.28
N ASP A 452 -12.13 -26.35 7.06
CA ASP A 452 -13.46 -26.98 7.11
C ASP A 452 -14.34 -26.58 5.91
N LEU A 453 -14.04 -25.42 5.30
CA LEU A 453 -14.74 -24.92 4.09
C LEU A 453 -14.42 -25.76 2.83
N PHE A 454 -13.31 -26.50 2.81
CA PHE A 454 -12.88 -27.31 1.66
C PHE A 454 -13.25 -28.81 1.79
N LYS A 455 -14.11 -29.18 2.74
CA LYS A 455 -14.50 -30.58 3.02
C LYS A 455 -15.95 -30.94 2.69
N LYS A 456 -16.74 -30.01 2.14
CA LYS A 456 -18.06 -30.30 1.57
C LYS A 456 -18.02 -30.10 0.07
N LYS A 457 -18.60 -31.06 -0.64
CA LYS A 457 -18.47 -31.31 -2.09
C LYS A 457 -18.89 -30.12 -2.94
#